data_AF-A0A0G0BMB6-F1
#
_entry.id   AF-A0A0G0BMB6-F1
#
_cell.length_a   1.000
_cell.length_b   1.000
_cell.length_c   1.000
_cell.angle_alpha   90.00
_cell.angle_beta   90.00
_cell.angle_gamma   90.00
#
_symmetry.space_group_name_H-M   'P 1'
#
loop_
_entity.id
_entity.type
_entity.pdbx_description
1 polymer ?
#
loop_
_entity_poly.entity_id
_entity_poly.type
_entity_poly.pdbx_seq_one_letter_code
_entity_poly.pdbx_strand_id
1 'polypeptide(L)'
;MIIHKATKSVETLLSQPNINFGNYDNVFVVDDNSELGQKIIVNQPYFDFVLDSDNNLIDITPNEKPSDQISEPSEIEQLRSDIRQSNEELTIIKQTFNLIPPILNPITLQDYQQNKIYELSVSCNQHILNGFYSSCR
;
A
#
# COMPACT_ATOMS: atom_id res chain seq x y z
N MET A 1 31.24 3.33 2.21
CA MET A 1 30.16 3.46 1.22
C MET A 1 30.73 3.21 -0.16
N ILE A 2 30.08 2.37 -0.96
CA ILE A 2 30.37 2.18 -2.38
C ILE A 2 29.34 2.97 -3.19
N ILE A 3 29.79 3.75 -4.17
CA ILE A 3 28.93 4.52 -5.08
C ILE A 3 29.17 4.02 -6.50
N HIS A 4 28.11 3.52 -7.14
CA HIS A 4 28.17 3.04 -8.51
C HIS A 4 28.10 4.21 -9.49
N LYS A 5 29.13 4.39 -10.34
CA LYS A 5 29.21 5.56 -11.22
C LYS A 5 28.11 5.58 -12.29
N ALA A 6 27.68 4.41 -12.77
CA ALA A 6 26.68 4.30 -13.83
C ALA A 6 25.25 4.58 -13.36
N THR A 7 24.87 4.03 -12.21
CA THR A 7 23.51 4.11 -11.66
C THR A 7 23.35 5.21 -10.63
N LYS A 8 24.46 5.77 -10.12
CA LYS A 8 24.50 6.70 -8.98
C LYS A 8 23.83 6.10 -7.73
N SER A 9 23.81 4.77 -7.63
CA SER A 9 23.29 4.03 -6.47
C SER A 9 24.38 3.82 -5.43
N VAL A 10 23.94 3.72 -4.18
CA VAL A 10 24.81 3.59 -3.02
C VAL A 10 24.64 2.22 -2.37
N GLU A 11 25.76 1.60 -2.00
CA GLU A 11 25.79 0.40 -1.17
C GLU A 11 26.64 0.63 0.08
N THR A 12 26.12 0.22 1.23
CA THR A 12 26.79 0.34 2.52
C THR A 12 26.77 -1.00 3.24
N LEU A 13 27.88 -1.33 3.90
CA LEU A 13 28.00 -2.56 4.67
C LEU A 13 28.69 -2.25 6.00
N LEU A 14 27.96 -2.38 7.11
CA LEU A 14 28.43 -2.02 8.45
C LEU A 14 29.65 -2.83 8.90
N SER A 15 29.79 -4.07 8.42
CA SER A 15 30.92 -4.93 8.77
C SER A 15 32.21 -4.60 8.01
N GLN A 16 32.11 -3.85 6.90
CA GLN A 16 33.24 -3.43 6.07
C GLN A 16 33.02 -1.99 5.57
N PRO A 17 33.06 -1.00 6.48
CA PRO A 17 32.90 0.39 6.10
C PRO A 17 34.08 0.80 5.21
N ASN A 18 33.80 1.70 4.27
CA ASN A 18 34.83 2.43 3.52
C ASN A 18 35.79 1.53 2.72
N ILE A 19 35.30 0.35 2.32
CA ILE A 19 36.02 -0.64 1.52
C ILE A 19 35.17 -1.02 0.31
N ASN A 20 35.82 -1.26 -0.83
CA ASN A 20 35.20 -1.87 -2.00
C ASN A 20 35.04 -3.39 -1.80
N PHE A 21 34.11 -3.80 -0.95
CA PHE A 21 33.89 -5.20 -0.58
C PHE A 21 33.44 -6.09 -1.76
N GLY A 22 32.91 -5.49 -2.83
CA GLY A 22 32.47 -6.20 -4.03
C GLY A 22 33.52 -6.28 -5.15
N ASN A 23 34.73 -5.73 -4.94
CA ASN A 23 35.78 -5.66 -5.97
C ASN A 23 35.29 -5.07 -7.31
N TYR A 24 34.50 -4.00 -7.24
CA TYR A 24 33.96 -3.36 -8.44
C TYR A 24 34.99 -2.41 -9.08
N ASP A 25 35.09 -2.40 -10.40
CA ASP A 25 36.07 -1.55 -11.13
C ASP A 25 35.58 -0.10 -11.35
N ASN A 26 34.26 0.14 -11.30
CA ASN A 26 33.65 1.43 -11.66
C ASN A 26 32.86 2.07 -10.52
N VAL A 27 33.52 2.21 -9.36
CA VAL A 27 32.91 2.75 -8.15
C VAL A 27 33.76 3.84 -7.51
N PHE A 28 33.14 4.66 -6.68
CA PHE A 28 33.84 5.47 -5.68
C PHE A 28 33.64 4.86 -4.30
N VAL A 29 34.67 4.93 -3.45
CA VAL A 29 34.58 4.53 -2.05
C VAL A 29 34.67 5.79 -1.20
N VAL A 30 33.62 6.05 -0.44
CA VAL A 30 33.48 7.25 0.41
C VAL A 30 33.12 6.80 1.82
N ASP A 31 33.49 7.58 2.83
CA ASP A 31 33.05 7.35 4.20
C ASP A 31 31.58 7.75 4.38
N ASP A 32 30.74 6.80 4.81
CA ASP A 32 29.32 7.00 5.10
C ASP A 32 29.11 8.17 6.09
N ASN A 33 30.02 8.32 7.06
CA ASN A 33 29.91 9.34 8.10
C ASN A 33 30.53 10.68 7.72
N SER A 34 31.17 10.78 6.55
CA SER A 34 31.70 12.06 6.05
C SER A 34 30.58 12.97 5.58
N GLU A 35 30.85 14.28 5.56
CA GLU A 35 29.92 15.28 5.01
C GLU A 35 29.53 14.95 3.56
N LEU A 36 30.51 14.56 2.75
CA LEU A 36 30.29 14.09 1.38
C LEU A 36 29.39 12.86 1.34
N GLY A 37 29.65 11.87 2.20
CA GLY A 37 28.84 10.65 2.28
C GLY A 37 27.38 10.93 2.57
N GLN A 38 27.12 11.79 3.56
CA GLN A 38 25.76 12.21 3.91
C GLN A 38 25.08 12.99 2.77
N LYS A 39 25.82 13.90 2.11
CA LYS A 39 25.31 14.64 0.95
C LYS A 39 24.87 13.69 -0.17
N ILE A 40 25.64 12.65 -0.43
CA ILE A 40 25.33 11.63 -1.45
C ILE A 40 24.08 10.82 -1.08
N ILE A 41 23.97 10.38 0.18
CA ILE A 41 22.81 9.61 0.67
C ILE A 41 21.51 10.39 0.50
N VAL A 42 21.54 11.70 0.72
CA VAL A 42 20.34 12.56 0.61
C VAL A 42 19.95 12.82 -0.84
N ASN A 43 20.92 12.93 -1.75
CA ASN A 43 20.66 13.38 -3.13
C ASN A 43 20.61 12.23 -4.15
N GLN A 44 20.91 10.99 -3.78
CA GLN A 44 20.85 9.86 -4.71
C GLN A 44 19.43 9.61 -5.28
N PRO A 45 19.30 9.25 -6.58
CA PRO A 45 20.34 9.18 -7.62
C PRO A 45 20.58 10.52 -8.35
N TYR A 46 19.96 11.62 -7.91
CA TYR A 46 19.89 12.90 -8.60
C TYR A 46 21.01 13.87 -8.19
N PHE A 47 22.22 13.58 -8.66
CA PHE A 47 23.37 14.48 -8.48
C PHE A 47 24.44 14.21 -9.53
N ASP A 48 25.35 15.14 -9.77
CA ASP A 48 26.54 14.94 -10.61
C ASP A 48 27.82 14.91 -9.80
N PHE A 49 28.79 14.12 -10.24
CA PHE A 49 30.09 13.99 -9.58
C PHE A 49 30.96 15.22 -9.84
N VAL A 50 31.58 15.74 -8.80
CA VAL A 50 32.65 16.74 -8.89
C VAL A 50 33.96 16.01 -8.60
N LEU A 51 34.83 15.97 -9.60
CA LEU A 51 36.11 15.25 -9.54
C LEU A 51 37.28 16.23 -9.48
N ASP A 52 38.38 15.82 -8.85
CA ASP A 52 39.66 16.53 -8.93
C ASP A 52 40.42 16.24 -10.24
N SER A 53 41.64 16.78 -10.36
CA SER A 53 42.53 16.55 -11.52
C SER A 53 42.96 15.10 -11.71
N ASP A 54 42.89 14.29 -10.65
CA ASP A 54 43.28 12.88 -10.63
C ASP A 54 42.08 11.93 -10.77
N ASN A 55 40.89 12.48 -11.08
CA ASN A 55 39.60 11.78 -11.17
C ASN A 55 39.08 11.18 -9.86
N ASN A 56 39.53 11.67 -8.70
CA ASN A 56 38.96 11.30 -7.41
C ASN A 56 37.71 12.13 -7.14
N LEU A 57 36.73 11.51 -6.47
CA LEU A 57 35.51 12.19 -6.06
C LEU A 57 35.81 13.14 -4.89
N ILE A 58 35.60 14.43 -5.11
CA ILE A 58 35.78 15.47 -4.09
C ILE A 58 34.45 16.04 -3.58
N ASP A 59 33.42 16.11 -4.44
CA ASP A 59 32.09 16.57 -4.05
C ASP A 59 31.01 16.05 -5.03
N ILE A 60 29.75 16.37 -4.75
CA ILE A 60 28.62 16.22 -5.67
C ILE A 60 27.84 17.53 -5.83
N THR A 61 27.26 17.71 -7.03
CA THR A 61 26.29 18.77 -7.31
C THR A 61 24.89 18.16 -7.35
N PRO A 62 23.99 18.47 -6.39
CA PRO A 62 22.61 17.99 -6.45
C PRO A 62 21.90 18.47 -7.72
N ASN A 63 21.11 17.58 -8.31
CA ASN A 63 20.26 17.88 -9.45
C ASN A 63 18.80 17.89 -9.02
N GLU A 64 17.95 18.61 -9.76
CA GLU A 64 16.52 18.56 -9.52
C GLU A 64 16.01 17.13 -9.69
N LYS A 65 15.34 16.63 -8.65
CA LYS A 65 14.56 15.40 -8.75
C LYS A 65 13.53 15.63 -9.86
N PRO A 66 13.37 14.72 -10.83
CA PRO A 66 12.29 14.78 -11.80
C PRO A 66 11.01 15.01 -11.03
N SER A 67 10.27 16.06 -11.37
CA SER A 67 8.93 16.24 -10.86
C SER A 67 8.21 14.93 -11.15
N ASP A 68 7.71 14.25 -10.11
CA ASP A 68 6.71 13.23 -10.27
C ASP A 68 5.55 13.96 -10.95
N GLN A 69 5.51 13.96 -12.29
CA GLN A 69 4.32 14.38 -13.00
C GLN A 69 3.29 13.39 -12.47
N ILE A 70 2.42 13.87 -11.58
CA ILE A 70 1.20 13.17 -11.24
C ILE A 70 0.47 13.11 -12.56
N SER A 71 0.70 12.05 -13.33
CA SER A 71 -0.10 11.74 -14.49
C SER A 71 -1.52 11.69 -13.96
N GLU A 72 -2.38 12.59 -14.43
CA GLU A 72 -3.79 12.50 -14.13
C GLU A 72 -4.21 11.04 -14.35
N PRO A 73 -4.91 10.43 -13.38
CA PRO A 73 -5.29 9.03 -13.50
C PRO A 73 -5.99 8.86 -14.84
N SER A 74 -5.53 7.88 -15.61
CA SER A 74 -6.10 7.61 -16.92
C SER A 74 -7.62 7.44 -16.80
N GLU A 75 -8.39 7.74 -17.84
CA GLU A 75 -9.85 7.55 -17.85
C GLU A 75 -10.23 6.12 -17.37
N ILE A 76 -9.39 5.13 -17.69
CA ILE A 76 -9.52 3.74 -17.24
C ILE A 76 -9.32 3.59 -15.71
N GLU A 77 -8.36 4.27 -15.11
CA GLU A 77 -8.14 4.24 -13.66
C GLU A 77 -9.25 4.97 -12.90
N GLN A 78 -9.75 6.07 -13.45
CA GLN A 78 -10.93 6.76 -12.90
C GLN A 78 -12.15 5.84 -12.92
N LEU A 79 -12.46 5.23 -14.08
CA LEU A 79 -13.53 4.25 -14.23
C LEU A 79 -13.40 3.07 -13.25
N ARG A 80 -12.18 2.57 -13.02
CA ARG A 80 -11.93 1.49 -12.05
C ARG A 80 -12.20 1.93 -10.60
N SER A 81 -11.82 3.16 -10.26
CA SER A 81 -12.10 3.74 -8.94
C SER A 81 -13.61 3.89 -8.71
N ASP A 82 -14.33 4.41 -9.71
CA ASP A 82 -15.78 4.63 -9.65
C ASP A 82 -16.55 3.31 -9.53
N ILE A 83 -16.14 2.28 -10.28
CA ILE A 83 -16.71 0.92 -10.18
C ILE A 83 -16.45 0.33 -8.79
N ARG A 84 -15.25 0.52 -8.23
CA ARG A 84 -14.92 0.02 -6.89
C ARG A 84 -15.81 0.69 -5.84
N GLN A 85 -15.92 2.01 -5.87
CA GLN A 85 -16.77 2.76 -4.94
C GLN A 85 -18.24 2.36 -5.07
N SER A 86 -18.76 2.24 -6.30
CA SER A 86 -20.14 1.81 -6.55
C SER A 86 -20.41 0.41 -5.97
N ASN A 87 -19.45 -0.51 -6.06
CA ASN A 87 -19.58 -1.86 -5.49
C ASN A 87 -19.53 -1.87 -3.96
N GLU A 88 -18.75 -0.98 -3.34
CA GLU A 88 -18.70 -0.81 -1.88
C GLU A 88 -20.03 -0.25 -1.36
N GLU A 89 -20.57 0.78 -2.02
CA GLU A 89 -21.89 1.34 -1.72
C GLU A 89 -23.00 0.28 -1.87
N LEU A 90 -22.98 -0.49 -2.96
CA LEU A 90 -23.90 -1.62 -3.14
C LEU A 90 -23.78 -2.67 -2.03
N THR A 91 -22.59 -2.90 -1.51
CA THR A 91 -22.37 -3.87 -0.41
C THR A 91 -22.97 -3.36 0.89
N ILE A 92 -22.76 -2.07 1.21
CA ILE A 92 -23.35 -1.42 2.38
C ILE A 92 -24.87 -1.41 2.28
N ILE A 93 -25.43 -1.11 1.09
CA ILE A 93 -26.88 -1.14 0.83
C ILE A 93 -27.44 -2.57 1.01
N LYS A 94 -26.79 -3.59 0.44
CA LYS A 94 -27.21 -5.00 0.62
C LYS A 94 -27.21 -5.43 2.08
N GLN A 95 -26.23 -4.95 2.87
CA GLN A 95 -26.13 -5.23 4.29
C GLN A 95 -27.19 -4.47 5.11
N THR A 96 -27.49 -3.22 4.76
CA THR A 96 -28.50 -2.41 5.47
C THR A 96 -29.94 -2.86 5.21
N PHE A 97 -30.22 -3.49 4.07
CA PHE A 97 -31.57 -3.97 3.74
C PHE A 97 -31.85 -5.44 4.15
N ASN A 98 -30.92 -6.16 4.80
CA ASN A 98 -31.13 -7.55 5.25
C ASN A 98 -31.71 -8.48 4.15
N LEU A 99 -31.31 -8.29 2.89
CA LEU A 99 -31.77 -9.12 1.76
C LEU A 99 -30.98 -10.43 1.60
N ILE A 100 -30.08 -10.74 2.55
CA ILE A 100 -29.39 -12.02 2.59
C ILE A 100 -29.96 -12.80 3.78
N PRO A 101 -30.64 -13.95 3.55
CA PRO A 101 -31.06 -14.81 4.64
C PRO A 101 -29.82 -15.25 5.45
N PRO A 102 -29.94 -15.44 6.77
CA PRO A 102 -28.85 -15.99 7.56
C PRO A 102 -28.34 -17.29 6.94
N ILE A 103 -27.01 -17.45 6.90
CA ILE A 103 -26.29 -18.51 6.20
C ILE A 103 -26.91 -19.87 6.55
N LEU A 104 -27.33 -20.62 5.53
CA LEU A 104 -27.96 -21.96 5.63
C LEU A 104 -27.04 -23.04 6.23
N ASN A 105 -25.86 -22.68 6.74
CA ASN A 105 -24.92 -23.59 7.39
C ASN A 105 -24.00 -22.82 8.37
N PRO A 106 -24.31 -22.76 9.68
CA PRO A 106 -23.52 -21.99 10.64
C PRO A 106 -22.19 -22.69 10.94
N ILE A 107 -21.07 -21.95 10.78
CA ILE A 107 -19.71 -22.47 11.05
C ILE A 107 -19.29 -22.16 12.49
N THR A 108 -19.95 -21.21 13.16
CA THR A 108 -19.69 -20.85 14.56
C THR A 108 -20.96 -20.87 15.42
N LEU A 109 -20.78 -20.99 16.75
CA LEU A 109 -21.88 -21.00 17.73
C LEU A 109 -22.65 -19.67 17.74
N GLN A 110 -21.96 -18.55 17.49
CA GLN A 110 -22.55 -17.22 17.43
C GLN A 110 -23.47 -17.09 16.22
N ASP A 111 -23.07 -17.63 15.07
CA ASP A 111 -23.90 -17.67 13.86
C ASP A 111 -25.16 -18.52 14.09
N TYR A 112 -25.04 -19.67 14.75
CA TYR A 112 -26.18 -20.52 15.10
C TYR A 112 -27.20 -19.78 15.99
N GLN A 113 -26.73 -19.02 16.97
CA GLN A 113 -27.60 -18.24 17.85
C GLN A 113 -28.33 -17.12 17.09
N GLN A 114 -27.63 -16.42 16.20
CA GLN A 114 -28.26 -15.38 15.36
C GLN A 114 -29.29 -15.97 14.40
N ASN A 115 -29.00 -17.10 13.77
CA ASN A 115 -29.96 -17.81 12.90
C ASN A 115 -31.22 -18.20 13.68
N LYS A 116 -31.06 -18.73 14.90
CA LYS A 116 -32.18 -19.14 15.74
C LYS A 116 -33.05 -17.97 16.21
N ILE A 117 -32.43 -16.82 16.53
CA ILE A 117 -33.15 -15.59 16.86
C ILE A 117 -33.96 -15.10 15.64
N TYR A 118 -33.35 -15.14 14.46
CA TYR A 118 -34.03 -14.77 13.21
C TYR A 118 -35.23 -15.67 12.92
N GLU A 119 -35.06 -17.00 12.97
CA GLU A 119 -36.16 -17.97 12.78
C GLU A 119 -37.33 -17.72 13.75
N LEU A 120 -37.02 -17.50 15.03
CA LEU A 120 -38.03 -17.17 16.04
C LEU A 120 -38.74 -15.86 15.73
N SER A 121 -38.01 -14.84 15.25
CA SER A 121 -38.61 -13.55 14.89
C SER A 121 -39.56 -13.65 13.69
N VAL A 122 -39.18 -14.42 12.66
CA VAL A 122 -40.00 -14.66 11.47
C VAL A 122 -41.25 -15.47 11.85
N SER A 123 -41.09 -16.52 12.65
CA SER A 123 -42.21 -17.31 13.16
C SER A 123 -43.17 -16.47 14.01
N CYS A 124 -42.65 -15.61 14.88
CA CYS A 124 -43.47 -14.72 15.70
C CYS A 124 -44.25 -13.71 14.86
N ASN A 125 -43.61 -13.09 13.87
CA ASN A 125 -44.28 -12.19 12.93
C ASN A 125 -45.38 -12.93 12.13
N GLN A 126 -45.11 -14.15 11.68
CA GLN A 126 -46.10 -14.98 10.99
C GLN A 126 -47.29 -15.31 11.91
N HIS A 127 -47.03 -15.65 13.17
CA HIS A 127 -48.06 -15.94 14.17
C HIS A 127 -48.90 -14.70 14.51
N ILE A 128 -48.28 -13.54 14.66
CA ILE A 128 -48.99 -12.27 14.89
C ILE A 128 -49.89 -11.96 13.69
N LEU A 129 -49.35 -12.00 12.47
CA LEU A 129 -50.13 -11.78 11.25
C LEU A 129 -51.31 -12.75 11.17
N ASN A 130 -51.06 -14.05 11.35
CA ASN A 130 -52.11 -15.08 11.31
C ASN A 130 -53.14 -14.91 12.44
N GLY A 131 -52.74 -14.45 13.62
CA GLY A 131 -53.63 -14.14 14.75
C GLY A 131 -54.54 -12.94 14.47
N PHE A 132 -54.00 -11.90 13.83
CA PHE A 132 -54.79 -10.76 13.36
C PHE A 132 -55.81 -11.19 12.30
N TYR A 133 -55.42 -12.00 11.31
CA TYR A 133 -56.32 -12.44 10.24
C TYR A 133 -57.39 -13.44 10.70
N SER A 134 -57.13 -14.21 11.77
CA SER A 134 -58.12 -15.15 12.34
C SER A 134 -59.11 -14.48 13.29
N SER A 135 -58.79 -13.30 13.84
CA SER A 135 -59.68 -12.52 14.71
C SER A 135 -60.64 -11.59 13.94
N CYS A 136 -60.44 -11.42 12.64
CA CYS A 136 -61.26 -10.58 11.75
C CYS A 136 -62.30 -11.38 10.94
N ARG A 137 -62.62 -12.62 11.33
CA ARG A 137 -63.60 -13.49 10.66
C ARG A 137 -64.63 -13.99 11.64
#